data_AF-A0A2R6AC41-F1
#
_entry.id   AF-A0A2R6AC41-F1
#
_cell.length_a   1.000
_cell.length_b   1.000
_cell.length_c   1.000
_cell.angle_alpha   90.00
_cell.angle_beta   90.00
_cell.angle_gamma   90.00
#
_symmetry.space_group_name_H-M   'P 1'
#
loop_
_entity.id
_entity.type
_entity.pdbx_description
1 polymer ?
#
loop_
_entity_poly.entity_id
_entity_poly.type
_entity_poly.pdbx_seq_one_letter_code
_entity_poly.pdbx_strand_id
1 'polypeptide(L)'
;GITSFHGSGYQDVATRVSGLLQQEVAKMFQATIASVVAVRRIIDQETGKMMRRVFEVQEPAGAGADPARTIFKWDPQTDDYYVPAPTQSGGADGSRGAEVWAGPRHYGARYVGSEYYDDGSPASADVWGSPQREEALRRSVRALVERSVRLTAAADLLGWTRDRLLTELVERTKLLEDLKRSGIRDYANISSRLTYYYRSRRS
;
A
#
# COMPACT_ATOMS: atom_id res chain seq x y z
N GLY A 1 -15.07 0.91 10.86
CA GLY A 1 -15.64 1.73 9.76
C GLY A 1 -14.53 2.27 8.88
N ILE A 2 -14.86 2.78 7.70
CA ILE A 2 -13.94 3.50 6.81
C ILE A 2 -14.47 4.93 6.67
N THR A 3 -13.61 5.93 6.80
CA THR A 3 -13.98 7.35 6.67
C THR A 3 -12.86 8.14 6.02
N SER A 4 -13.20 9.26 5.38
CA SER A 4 -12.23 10.24 4.88
C SER A 4 -12.02 11.35 5.91
N PHE A 5 -10.78 11.80 6.05
CA PHE A 5 -10.41 12.88 6.96
C PHE A 5 -9.48 13.87 6.26
N HIS A 6 -9.68 15.17 6.49
CA HIS A 6 -8.78 16.20 5.95
C HIS A 6 -7.55 16.37 6.86
N GLY A 7 -6.47 15.69 6.48
CA GLY A 7 -5.19 15.70 7.17
C GLY A 7 -4.07 15.15 6.28
N SER A 8 -2.84 15.34 6.73
CA SER A 8 -1.61 14.97 6.02
C SER A 8 -1.05 13.59 6.40
N GLY A 9 -1.53 13.00 7.50
CA GLY A 9 -1.12 11.70 8.04
C GLY A 9 -1.76 11.41 9.41
N TYR A 10 -1.30 10.34 10.09
CA TYR A 10 -1.83 9.88 11.37
C TYR A 10 -1.77 10.94 12.47
N GLN A 11 -0.70 11.75 12.51
CA GLN A 11 -0.54 12.78 13.54
C GLN A 11 -1.68 13.82 13.52
N ASP A 12 -2.19 14.17 12.35
CA ASP A 12 -3.32 15.10 12.23
C ASP A 12 -4.62 14.47 12.73
N VAL A 13 -4.84 13.17 12.47
CA VAL A 13 -5.98 12.42 13.02
C VAL A 13 -5.88 12.36 14.53
N ALA A 14 -4.71 11.99 15.05
CA ALA A 14 -4.46 11.88 16.48
C ALA A 14 -4.65 13.22 17.20
N THR A 15 -4.10 14.32 16.67
CA THR A 15 -4.20 15.65 17.30
C THR A 15 -5.59 16.27 17.18
N ARG A 16 -6.21 16.25 16.00
CA ARG A 16 -7.45 16.99 15.74
C ARG A 16 -8.71 16.25 16.18
N VAL A 17 -8.72 14.91 16.12
CA VAL A 17 -9.87 14.14 16.59
C VAL A 17 -9.73 13.86 18.08
N SER A 18 -8.57 13.37 18.51
CA SER A 18 -8.40 13.00 19.92
C SER A 18 -8.27 14.22 20.84
N GLY A 19 -7.88 15.39 20.32
CA GLY A 19 -7.91 16.65 21.06
C GLY A 19 -9.33 17.12 21.42
N LEU A 20 -10.37 16.57 20.78
CA LEU A 20 -11.78 16.84 21.08
C LEU A 20 -12.35 15.85 22.11
N LEU A 21 -11.59 14.82 22.49
CA LEU A 21 -12.03 13.74 23.36
C LEU A 21 -11.34 13.85 24.73
N GLN A 22 -12.01 13.37 25.78
CA GLN A 22 -11.36 13.13 27.07
C GLN A 22 -10.20 12.14 26.90
N GLN A 23 -9.15 12.26 27.72
CA GLN A 23 -7.88 11.55 27.53
C GLN A 23 -8.04 10.03 27.40
N GLU A 24 -8.92 9.40 28.18
CA GLU A 24 -9.17 7.96 28.11
C GLU A 24 -9.94 7.56 26.84
N VAL A 25 -10.94 8.36 26.46
CA VAL A 25 -11.73 8.16 25.22
C VAL A 25 -10.85 8.35 23.99
N ALA A 26 -9.95 9.34 24.01
CA ALA A 26 -8.92 9.55 22.99
C ALA A 26 -8.04 8.32 22.80
N LYS A 27 -7.53 7.73 23.89
CA LYS A 27 -6.72 6.50 23.85
C LYS A 27 -7.51 5.33 23.27
N MET A 28 -8.75 5.13 23.72
CA MET A 28 -9.63 4.08 23.19
C MET A 28 -9.90 4.27 21.70
N PHE A 29 -10.23 5.50 21.28
CA PHE A 29 -10.46 5.83 19.88
C PHE A 29 -9.22 5.53 19.02
N GLN A 30 -8.05 6.00 19.42
CA GLN A 30 -6.80 5.75 18.69
C GLN A 30 -6.50 4.25 18.57
N ALA A 31 -6.76 3.45 19.61
CA ALA A 31 -6.58 2.01 19.57
C ALA A 31 -7.49 1.31 18.54
N THR A 32 -8.66 1.88 18.21
CA THR A 32 -9.56 1.34 17.19
C THR A 32 -9.14 1.67 15.76
N ILE A 33 -8.21 2.61 15.55
CA ILE A 33 -7.73 2.94 14.21
C ILE A 33 -6.84 1.80 13.72
N ALA A 34 -7.28 1.11 12.67
CA ALA A 34 -6.49 0.02 12.09
C ALA A 34 -5.33 0.58 11.24
N SER A 35 -5.63 1.54 10.37
CA SER A 35 -4.68 2.14 9.43
C SER A 35 -5.14 3.54 9.01
N VAL A 36 -4.17 4.38 8.64
CA VAL A 36 -4.39 5.67 7.97
C VAL A 36 -3.69 5.64 6.62
N VAL A 37 -4.45 5.94 5.55
CA VAL A 37 -3.94 6.06 4.19
C VAL A 37 -3.90 7.54 3.83
N ALA A 38 -2.70 8.11 3.70
CA ALA A 38 -2.52 9.50 3.31
C ALA A 38 -2.47 9.61 1.79
N VAL A 39 -3.37 10.39 1.19
CA VAL A 39 -3.40 10.64 -0.26
C VAL A 39 -3.05 12.09 -0.53
N ARG A 40 -2.10 12.34 -1.44
CA ARG A 40 -1.67 13.70 -1.81
C ARG A 40 -1.93 13.98 -3.28
N ARG A 41 -2.31 15.22 -3.57
CA ARG A 41 -2.26 15.80 -4.92
C ARG A 41 -0.85 16.33 -5.15
N ILE A 42 -0.26 15.92 -6.25
CA ILE A 42 1.09 16.32 -6.66
C ILE A 42 1.01 16.87 -8.09
N ILE A 43 1.93 17.76 -8.43
CA ILE A 43 2.11 18.24 -9.79
C ILE A 43 3.32 17.49 -10.33
N ASP A 44 3.11 16.74 -11.39
CA ASP A 44 4.17 16.11 -12.14
C ASP A 44 5.07 17.21 -12.73
N GLN A 45 6.36 17.18 -12.40
CA GLN A 45 7.29 18.25 -12.77
C GLN A 45 7.64 18.26 -14.27
N GLU A 46 7.56 17.11 -14.94
CA GLU A 46 7.87 17.00 -16.37
C GLU A 46 6.69 17.46 -17.22
N THR A 47 5.47 17.16 -16.78
CA THR A 47 4.26 17.25 -17.60
C THR A 47 3.33 18.38 -17.17
N GLY A 48 3.53 18.93 -15.96
CA GLY A 48 2.64 19.90 -15.32
C GLY A 48 1.28 19.33 -14.93
N LYS A 49 1.04 18.03 -15.16
CA LYS A 49 -0.24 17.40 -14.88
C LYS A 49 -0.39 17.09 -13.41
N MET A 50 -1.64 17.15 -12.96
CA MET A 50 -1.96 16.88 -11.57
C MET A 50 -2.24 15.40 -11.38
N MET A 51 -1.49 14.81 -10.47
CA MET A 51 -1.57 13.40 -10.09
C MET A 51 -2.09 13.29 -8.66
N ARG A 52 -2.66 12.12 -8.34
CA ARG A 52 -2.87 11.70 -6.95
C ARG A 52 -2.00 10.47 -6.70
N ARG A 53 -1.37 10.44 -5.53
CA ARG A 53 -0.62 9.28 -5.04
C ARG A 53 -1.04 9.00 -3.61
N VAL A 54 -1.17 7.72 -3.27
CA VAL A 54 -1.05 7.32 -1.85
C VAL A 54 0.36 7.68 -1.46
N PHE A 55 0.53 8.65 -0.58
CA PHE A 55 1.85 9.15 -0.17
C PHE A 55 2.47 8.22 0.86
N GLU A 56 1.67 7.78 1.83
CA GLU A 56 2.07 6.80 2.83
C GLU A 56 0.87 6.07 3.43
N VAL A 57 1.13 4.87 3.94
CA VAL A 57 0.19 4.07 4.74
C VAL A 57 0.81 3.90 6.12
N GLN A 58 0.05 4.25 7.16
CA GLN A 58 0.48 4.20 8.54
C GLN A 58 -0.40 3.27 9.36
N GLU A 59 0.21 2.53 10.26
CA GLU A 59 -0.47 1.73 11.27
C GLU A 59 -0.16 2.30 12.66
N PRO A 60 -1.16 2.51 13.52
CA PRO A 60 -0.90 2.92 14.90
C PRO A 60 -0.13 1.82 15.63
N ALA A 61 0.85 2.20 16.45
CA ALA A 61 1.69 1.25 17.17
C ALA A 61 0.94 0.47 18.28
N GLY A 62 -0.31 0.84 18.59
CA GLY A 62 -1.14 0.23 19.62
C GLY A 62 -1.73 1.28 20.57
N ALA A 63 -2.23 0.85 21.72
CA ALA A 63 -2.67 1.77 22.77
C ALA A 63 -1.43 2.33 23.50
N GLY A 64 -0.97 3.53 23.11
CA GLY A 64 0.22 4.13 23.71
C GLY A 64 0.67 5.42 23.03
N ALA A 65 1.77 6.00 23.53
CA ALA A 65 2.41 7.20 22.96
C ALA A 65 3.35 6.88 21.78
N ASP A 66 3.44 5.62 21.37
CA ASP A 66 4.33 5.19 20.30
C ASP A 66 3.89 5.80 18.95
N PRO A 67 4.84 6.34 18.17
CA PRO A 67 4.53 6.94 16.89
C PRO A 67 3.96 5.88 15.93
N ALA A 68 2.97 6.30 15.12
CA ALA A 68 2.46 5.44 14.07
C ALA A 68 3.58 4.99 13.13
N ARG A 69 3.54 3.71 12.75
CA ARG A 69 4.52 3.08 11.88
C ARG A 69 4.08 3.26 10.43
N THR A 70 4.87 3.96 9.63
CA THR A 70 4.67 4.00 8.17
C THR A 70 5.05 2.64 7.58
N ILE A 71 4.10 1.87 7.04
CA ILE A 71 4.31 0.52 6.49
C ILE A 71 4.53 0.49 4.97
N PHE A 72 4.13 1.56 4.26
CA PHE A 72 4.25 1.68 2.82
C PHE A 72 4.37 3.16 2.46
N LYS A 73 5.23 3.54 1.52
CA LYS A 73 5.50 4.94 1.20
C LYS A 73 5.86 5.12 -0.28
N TRP A 74 5.45 6.26 -0.83
CA TRP A 74 5.78 6.67 -2.19
C TRP A 74 7.03 7.54 -2.21
N ASP A 75 7.87 7.34 -3.22
CA ASP A 75 9.03 8.16 -3.51
C ASP A 75 8.76 9.10 -4.71
N PRO A 76 8.74 10.43 -4.51
CA PRO A 76 8.55 11.38 -5.60
C PRO A 76 9.66 11.40 -6.65
N GLN A 77 10.87 10.95 -6.32
CA GLN A 77 11.99 11.00 -7.26
C GLN A 77 11.94 9.87 -8.28
N THR A 78 11.45 8.71 -7.87
CA THR A 78 11.39 7.49 -8.69
C THR A 78 9.98 7.18 -9.20
N ASP A 79 8.95 7.85 -8.67
CA ASP A 79 7.53 7.51 -8.82
C ASP A 79 7.19 6.06 -8.44
N ASP A 80 8.02 5.47 -7.58
CA ASP A 80 7.86 4.11 -7.09
C ASP A 80 7.42 4.07 -5.62
N TYR A 81 6.89 2.93 -5.23
CA TYR A 81 6.59 2.62 -3.85
C TYR A 81 7.70 1.83 -3.20
N TYR A 82 7.81 1.94 -1.88
CA TYR A 82 8.72 1.14 -1.07
C TYR A 82 8.13 0.84 0.31
N VAL A 83 8.64 -0.23 0.91
CA VAL A 83 8.47 -0.53 2.33
C VAL A 83 9.64 0.09 3.08
N PRO A 84 9.42 1.05 3.99
CA PRO A 84 10.50 1.69 4.71
C PRO A 84 11.29 0.69 5.58
N ALA A 85 12.61 0.89 5.68
CA ALA A 85 13.46 0.13 6.59
C ALA A 85 12.98 0.24 8.05
N PRO A 86 13.21 -0.77 8.91
CA PRO A 86 13.00 -0.64 10.35
C PRO A 86 13.71 0.62 10.86
N THR A 87 12.99 1.53 11.50
CA THR A 87 13.60 2.70 12.11
C THR A 87 14.47 2.22 13.26
N GLN A 88 15.81 2.30 13.11
CA GLN A 88 16.70 2.21 14.26
C GLN A 88 16.40 3.40 15.17
N SER A 89 16.31 3.15 16.48
CA SER A 89 16.04 4.18 17.48
C SER A 89 17.13 5.26 17.42
N GLY A 90 16.80 6.42 16.87
CA GLY A 90 17.67 7.59 16.79
C GLY A 90 18.45 7.71 15.47
N GLY A 91 17.89 8.44 14.51
CA GLY A 91 18.64 8.85 13.31
C GLY A 91 17.75 9.06 12.09
N ALA A 92 17.83 10.25 11.52
CA ALA A 92 17.30 10.54 10.19
C ALA A 92 18.11 9.74 9.14
N ASP A 93 17.41 8.88 8.38
CA ASP A 93 17.50 8.70 6.93
C ASP A 93 16.91 7.33 6.57
N GLY A 94 15.63 7.31 6.14
CA GLY A 94 14.83 6.11 5.90
C GLY A 94 15.07 5.45 4.53
N SER A 95 16.17 5.77 3.86
CA SER A 95 16.46 5.32 2.49
C SER A 95 17.45 4.15 2.42
N ARG A 96 18.40 4.02 3.37
CA ARG A 96 19.33 2.88 3.44
C ARG A 96 18.63 1.64 4.02
N GLY A 97 18.24 0.72 3.14
CA GLY A 97 17.60 -0.56 3.50
C GLY A 97 16.09 -0.62 3.29
N ALA A 98 15.50 0.36 2.59
CA ALA A 98 14.11 0.28 2.14
C ALA A 98 13.96 -0.76 1.02
N GLU A 99 12.90 -1.57 1.08
CA GLU A 99 12.59 -2.56 0.05
C GLU A 99 11.66 -1.93 -0.99
N VAL A 100 12.15 -1.76 -2.22
CA VAL A 100 11.34 -1.24 -3.33
C VAL A 100 10.20 -2.22 -3.61
N TRP A 101 8.99 -1.70 -3.75
CA TRP A 101 7.81 -2.51 -4.00
C TRP A 101 7.85 -3.13 -5.40
N ALA A 102 7.89 -4.46 -5.45
CA ALA A 102 7.96 -5.22 -6.70
C ALA A 102 6.58 -5.64 -7.26
N GLY A 103 5.48 -5.09 -6.71
CA GLY A 103 4.15 -5.32 -7.25
C GLY A 103 3.85 -4.48 -8.50
N PRO A 104 2.58 -4.37 -8.90
CA PRO A 104 2.17 -3.68 -10.12
C PRO A 104 2.74 -2.26 -10.14
N ARG A 105 3.60 -1.98 -11.11
CA ARG A 105 4.06 -0.62 -11.34
C ARG A 105 2.89 0.24 -11.79
N HIS A 106 2.99 1.52 -11.45
CA HIS A 106 2.14 2.53 -12.04
C HIS A 106 2.48 2.71 -13.53
N TYR A 107 1.92 1.85 -14.38
CA TYR A 107 1.65 2.24 -15.76
C TYR A 107 0.53 3.28 -15.70
N GLY A 108 0.93 4.54 -15.70
CA GLY A 108 0.11 5.70 -15.97
C GLY A 108 0.85 6.42 -17.10
N ALA A 109 0.13 6.73 -18.18
CA ALA A 109 0.70 7.25 -19.42
C ALA A 109 1.83 8.26 -19.16
N ARG A 110 3.06 7.87 -19.52
CA ARG A 110 4.20 8.78 -19.50
C ARG A 110 3.94 9.81 -20.59
N TYR A 111 3.88 11.08 -20.22
CA TYR A 111 3.75 12.13 -21.21
C TYR A 111 5.15 12.46 -21.71
N VAL A 112 5.42 12.10 -22.95
CA VAL A 112 6.68 12.41 -23.62
C VAL A 112 6.35 13.44 -24.70
N GLY A 113 6.81 14.68 -24.53
CA GLY A 113 6.55 15.75 -25.51
C GLY A 113 5.11 16.26 -25.52
N SER A 114 4.29 15.82 -26.49
CA SER A 114 2.92 16.33 -26.76
C SER A 114 1.82 15.26 -26.78
N GLU A 115 2.16 13.99 -26.54
CA GLU A 115 1.23 12.87 -26.62
C GLU A 115 1.29 12.03 -25.33
N TYR A 116 0.15 11.41 -24.98
CA TYR A 116 0.14 10.34 -23.98
C TYR A 116 0.65 9.07 -24.66
N TYR A 117 1.84 8.61 -24.26
CA TYR A 117 2.26 7.27 -24.60
C TYR A 117 1.65 6.32 -23.57
N ASP A 118 0.73 5.47 -24.01
CA ASP A 118 0.58 4.16 -23.38
C ASP A 118 1.97 3.54 -23.46
N ASP A 119 2.52 3.09 -22.35
CA ASP A 119 3.91 2.59 -22.20
C ASP A 119 4.12 1.23 -22.90
N GLY A 120 3.40 1.02 -24.00
CA GLY A 120 3.26 -0.23 -24.70
C GLY A 120 2.08 -1.01 -24.14
N SER A 121 1.34 -1.60 -25.07
CA SER A 121 0.60 -2.83 -24.83
C SER A 121 1.40 -3.77 -23.91
N PRO A 122 0.76 -4.56 -23.02
CA PRO A 122 1.44 -5.53 -22.14
C PRO A 122 2.22 -6.64 -22.88
N ALA A 123 2.42 -6.50 -24.20
CA ALA A 123 3.00 -7.45 -25.10
C ALA A 123 4.53 -7.63 -24.97
N SER A 124 5.25 -6.82 -24.19
CA SER A 124 6.71 -7.01 -24.01
C SER A 124 7.26 -6.81 -22.60
N ALA A 125 6.44 -6.54 -21.59
CA ALA A 125 6.88 -6.39 -20.21
C ALA A 125 6.33 -7.51 -19.32
N ASP A 126 7.13 -8.56 -19.17
CA ASP A 126 7.06 -9.55 -18.09
C ASP A 126 5.69 -10.17 -17.83
N VAL A 127 5.36 -11.29 -18.47
CA VAL A 127 4.35 -12.23 -17.92
C VAL A 127 4.69 -12.49 -16.44
N TRP A 128 3.70 -12.57 -15.55
CA TRP A 128 3.92 -13.24 -14.26
C TRP A 128 4.46 -14.64 -14.57
N GLY A 129 5.75 -14.87 -14.35
CA GLY A 129 6.39 -16.08 -14.86
C GLY A 129 7.91 -16.06 -14.85
N SER A 130 8.57 -14.90 -14.83
CA SER A 130 10.01 -14.87 -14.53
C SER A 130 10.20 -15.15 -13.02
N PRO A 131 10.96 -16.21 -12.65
CA PRO A 131 11.21 -16.53 -11.24
C PRO A 131 11.79 -15.34 -10.46
N GLN A 132 12.56 -14.48 -11.13
CA GLN A 132 13.17 -13.29 -10.54
C GLN A 132 12.13 -12.26 -10.09
N ARG A 133 11.08 -12.04 -10.88
CA ARG A 133 10.02 -11.07 -10.56
C ARG A 133 9.13 -11.58 -9.44
N GLU A 134 8.76 -12.86 -9.47
CA GLU A 134 8.00 -13.45 -8.37
C GLU A 134 8.78 -13.41 -7.06
N GLU A 135 10.08 -13.73 -7.10
CA GLU A 135 10.92 -13.65 -5.91
C GLU A 135 11.06 -12.22 -5.40
N ALA A 136 11.18 -11.23 -6.29
CA ALA A 136 11.17 -9.82 -5.88
C ALA A 136 9.86 -9.42 -5.19
N LEU A 137 8.70 -9.82 -5.73
CA LEU A 137 7.41 -9.57 -5.07
C LEU A 137 7.33 -10.27 -3.70
N ARG A 138 7.80 -11.52 -3.61
CA ARG A 138 7.83 -12.25 -2.33
C ARG A 138 8.68 -11.53 -1.29
N ARG A 139 9.83 -10.98 -1.67
CA ARG A 139 10.67 -10.16 -0.79
C ARG A 139 9.96 -8.89 -0.33
N SER A 140 9.35 -8.13 -1.25
CA SER A 140 8.64 -6.89 -0.89
C SER A 140 7.41 -7.14 -0.01
N VAL A 141 6.66 -8.22 -0.27
CA VAL A 141 5.55 -8.65 0.59
C VAL A 141 6.05 -9.10 1.97
N ARG A 142 7.18 -9.80 2.04
CA ARG A 142 7.80 -10.18 3.32
C ARG A 142 8.16 -8.96 4.15
N ALA A 143 8.83 -7.98 3.56
CA ALA A 143 9.17 -6.71 4.22
C ALA A 143 7.91 -6.00 4.73
N LEU A 144 6.83 -5.97 3.93
CA LEU A 144 5.55 -5.38 4.33
C LEU A 144 4.94 -6.11 5.55
N VAL A 145 4.91 -7.44 5.52
CA VAL A 145 4.35 -8.25 6.61
C VAL A 145 5.15 -8.10 7.91
N GLU A 146 6.48 -8.07 7.83
CA GLU A 146 7.35 -7.84 9.01
C GLU A 146 7.06 -6.50 9.68
N ARG A 147 6.60 -5.54 8.90
CA ARG A 147 6.33 -4.19 9.37
C ARG A 147 4.90 -4.01 9.87
N SER A 148 3.94 -4.73 9.30
CA SER A 148 2.51 -4.58 9.59
C SER A 148 2.06 -5.43 10.77
N VAL A 149 1.69 -4.76 11.85
CA VAL A 149 1.08 -5.40 13.02
C VAL A 149 -0.36 -5.84 12.70
N ARG A 150 -1.04 -5.12 11.81
CA ARG A 150 -2.43 -5.44 11.43
C ARG A 150 -2.52 -6.67 10.54
N LEU A 151 -1.58 -6.86 9.60
CA LEU A 151 -1.53 -8.07 8.78
C LEU A 151 -1.21 -9.30 9.63
N THR A 152 -0.31 -9.16 10.60
CA THR A 152 0.01 -10.22 11.57
C THR A 152 -1.22 -10.59 12.40
N ALA A 153 -1.88 -9.60 13.01
CA ALA A 153 -3.11 -9.83 13.78
C ALA A 153 -4.24 -10.43 12.94
N ALA A 154 -4.38 -10.03 11.67
CA ALA A 154 -5.35 -10.61 10.75
C ALA A 154 -5.05 -12.08 10.43
N ALA A 155 -3.77 -12.44 10.26
CA ALA A 155 -3.38 -13.83 10.08
C ALA A 155 -3.69 -14.68 11.32
N ASP A 156 -3.39 -14.18 12.52
CA ASP A 156 -3.69 -14.87 13.77
C ASP A 156 -5.20 -15.12 13.92
N LEU A 157 -6.04 -14.11 13.66
CA LEU A 157 -7.49 -14.23 13.70
C LEU A 157 -8.04 -15.27 12.71
N LEU A 158 -7.38 -15.45 11.58
CA LEU A 158 -7.76 -16.42 10.55
C LEU A 158 -7.12 -17.80 10.75
N GLY A 159 -6.26 -17.97 11.77
CA GLY A 159 -5.46 -19.19 11.96
C GLY A 159 -4.48 -19.43 10.82
N TRP A 160 -3.98 -18.37 10.18
CA TRP A 160 -3.06 -18.48 9.06
C TRP A 160 -1.61 -18.48 9.52
N THR A 161 -0.83 -19.40 8.98
CA THR A 161 0.62 -19.33 9.12
C THR A 161 1.16 -18.09 8.39
N ARG A 162 2.34 -17.62 8.80
CA ARG A 162 3.03 -16.53 8.12
C ARG A 162 3.21 -16.81 6.63
N ASP A 163 3.59 -18.03 6.26
CA ASP A 163 3.76 -18.42 4.85
C ASP A 163 2.45 -18.37 4.06
N ARG A 164 1.32 -18.75 4.70
CA ARG A 164 0.00 -18.59 4.10
C ARG A 164 -0.35 -17.13 3.89
N LEU A 165 -0.10 -16.26 4.86
CA LEU A 165 -0.30 -14.81 4.72
C LEU A 165 0.51 -14.24 3.55
N LEU A 166 1.81 -14.59 3.47
CA LEU A 166 2.69 -14.16 2.36
C LEU A 166 2.14 -14.63 1.01
N THR A 167 1.76 -15.91 0.91
CA THR A 167 1.18 -16.50 -0.31
C THR A 167 -0.10 -15.76 -0.71
N GLU A 168 -1.01 -15.52 0.24
CA GLU A 168 -2.26 -14.81 -0.04
C GLU A 168 -2.05 -13.37 -0.52
N LEU A 169 -1.08 -12.65 0.04
CA LEU A 169 -0.76 -11.29 -0.39
C LEU A 169 -0.12 -11.26 -1.79
N VAL A 170 0.76 -12.21 -2.09
CA VAL A 170 1.35 -12.39 -3.43
C VAL A 170 0.25 -12.69 -4.45
N GLU A 171 -0.61 -13.67 -4.18
CA GLU A 171 -1.68 -14.07 -5.11
C GLU A 171 -2.71 -12.97 -5.34
N ARG A 172 -3.06 -12.19 -4.31
CA ARG A 172 -3.94 -11.02 -4.48
C ARG A 172 -3.28 -9.89 -5.27
N THR A 173 -1.97 -9.72 -5.11
CA THR A 173 -1.20 -8.74 -5.89
C THR A 173 -1.19 -9.13 -7.37
N LYS A 174 -0.95 -10.41 -7.67
CA LYS A 174 -1.03 -10.97 -9.02
C LYS A 174 -2.43 -10.78 -9.63
N LEU A 175 -3.49 -11.12 -8.89
CA LEU A 175 -4.87 -10.92 -9.31
C LEU A 175 -5.15 -9.46 -9.73
N LEU A 176 -4.78 -8.49 -8.90
CA LEU A 176 -4.99 -7.07 -9.22
C LEU A 176 -4.21 -6.64 -10.46
N GLU A 177 -3.02 -7.20 -10.66
CA GLU A 177 -2.25 -6.94 -11.87
C GLU A 177 -2.88 -7.54 -13.13
N ASP A 178 -3.37 -8.77 -13.04
CA ASP A 178 -4.00 -9.47 -14.16
C ASP A 178 -5.26 -8.74 -14.61
N LEU A 179 -6.04 -8.18 -13.67
CA LEU A 179 -7.17 -7.31 -13.99
C LEU A 179 -6.71 -6.07 -14.77
N LYS A 180 -5.65 -5.40 -14.31
CA LYS A 180 -5.09 -4.22 -14.99
C LYS A 180 -4.62 -4.57 -16.41
N ARG A 181 -3.87 -5.66 -16.58
CA ARG A 181 -3.33 -6.12 -17.87
C ARG A 181 -4.43 -6.52 -18.84
N SER A 182 -5.49 -7.14 -18.34
CA SER A 182 -6.65 -7.54 -19.13
C SER A 182 -7.53 -6.35 -19.55
N GLY A 183 -7.10 -5.11 -19.26
CA GLY A 183 -7.86 -3.90 -19.57
C GLY A 183 -9.12 -3.71 -18.73
N ILE A 184 -9.31 -4.52 -17.67
CA ILE A 184 -10.47 -4.46 -16.81
C ILE A 184 -10.30 -3.28 -15.85
N ARG A 185 -10.97 -2.17 -16.16
CA ARG A 185 -10.84 -0.89 -15.44
C ARG A 185 -12.16 -0.40 -14.84
N ASP A 186 -13.30 -0.92 -15.28
CA ASP A 186 -14.61 -0.53 -14.76
C ASP A 186 -14.94 -1.26 -13.45
N TYR A 187 -15.69 -0.57 -12.60
CA TYR A 187 -16.01 -1.05 -11.26
C TYR A 187 -16.78 -2.39 -11.28
N ALA A 188 -17.72 -2.57 -12.21
CA ALA A 188 -18.61 -3.74 -12.24
C ALA A 188 -17.83 -5.03 -12.56
N ASN A 189 -16.94 -4.97 -13.56
CA ASN A 189 -16.09 -6.10 -13.91
C ASN A 189 -15.04 -6.38 -12.83
N ILE A 190 -14.41 -5.35 -12.25
CA ILE A 190 -13.47 -5.52 -11.13
C ILE A 190 -14.17 -6.22 -9.96
N SER A 191 -15.33 -5.71 -9.54
CA SER A 191 -16.09 -6.27 -8.41
C SER A 191 -16.48 -7.72 -8.66
N SER A 192 -17.02 -8.03 -9.85
CA SER A 192 -17.41 -9.39 -10.24
C SER A 192 -16.24 -10.37 -10.20
N ARG A 193 -15.05 -9.96 -10.67
CA ARG A 193 -13.84 -10.78 -10.66
C ARG A 193 -13.31 -11.02 -9.25
N LEU A 194 -13.32 -10.00 -8.39
CA LEU A 194 -12.94 -10.15 -6.99
C LEU A 194 -13.92 -11.09 -6.26
N THR A 195 -15.22 -10.94 -6.47
CA THR A 195 -16.23 -11.85 -5.92
C THR A 195 -15.99 -13.30 -6.35
N TYR A 196 -15.73 -13.53 -7.64
CA TYR A 196 -15.42 -14.87 -8.14
C TYR A 196 -14.19 -15.46 -7.46
N TYR A 197 -13.08 -14.72 -7.41
CA TYR A 197 -11.83 -15.13 -6.76
C TYR A 197 -12.04 -15.55 -5.30
N TYR A 198 -12.81 -14.78 -4.52
CA TYR A 198 -13.06 -15.11 -3.12
C TYR A 198 -14.05 -16.27 -2.95
N ARG A 199 -14.99 -16.47 -3.89
CA ARG A 199 -15.94 -17.59 -3.85
C ARG A 199 -15.26 -18.92 -4.20
N SER A 200 -14.41 -18.93 -5.22
CA SER A 200 -13.74 -20.16 -5.69
C SER A 200 -12.70 -20.70 -4.71
N ARG A 201 -12.25 -19.90 -3.72
CA ARG A 201 -11.28 -20.31 -2.69
C ARG A 201 -11.92 -20.58 -1.32
N ARG A 202 -13.26 -20.47 -1.23
CA ARG A 202 -14.05 -20.82 -0.04
C ARG A 202 -14.66 -22.23 -0.12
N SER A 203 -14.54 -22.91 -1.27
CA SER A 203 -14.85 -24.33 -1.47
C SER A 203 -13.62 -25.19 -1.23
#